data_AF-A0A7C4H1T3-F1
#
_entry.id   AF-A0A7C4H1T3-F1
#
_cell.length_a   1.000
_cell.length_b   1.000
_cell.length_c   1.000
_cell.angle_alpha   90.00
_cell.angle_beta   90.00
_cell.angle_gamma   90.00
#
_symmetry.space_group_name_H-M   'P 1'
#
loop_
_entity.id
_entity.type
_entity.pdbx_description
1 polymer ?
#
loop_
_entity_poly.entity_id
_entity_poly.type
_entity_poly.pdbx_seq_one_letter_code
_entity_poly.pdbx_strand_id
1 'polypeptide(L)'
;MTENPVKLQSEYCSKCLICYSICPFEAISLNKETGDLILDIEKCQVCGLCFSACPSSSIEIAYYETSMLSSCVEKMRKDNLMLICKGSMINPQVRESLKKHGILDDNSLQLYVPCIGRIPPEFLLKALKNGVKKIVIVPCESDKCRFNVGSNVGVFRLILLQRLLRQIGLDSDALFFYRYFIRAQINRHKCIGCGNCAYTCPGNAIKIVSPGIAQIDEESCLGCGACVSVCPALAINLEGFENDLILGAISRYRPLIEEIKVERKKPVIAVFYCQWANFPAPDKYFTYTEDNVIFFEVPCSSMINPLYVLKAFYEGFDGILIAACKKSECKFEKGNEIAEKHIKALKDILKQINLGGKLEICFVAPRYLGELDNQIKLFIEKLNNK
;
A
#
# COMPACT_ATOMS: atom_id res chain seq x y z
N MET A 1 -18.32 4.39 18.90
CA MET A 1 -18.36 5.43 17.84
C MET A 1 -17.01 5.41 17.16
N THR A 2 -16.92 4.92 15.92
CA THR A 2 -15.67 4.97 15.17
C THR A 2 -15.40 6.42 14.79
N GLU A 3 -14.34 7.00 15.33
CA GLU A 3 -13.90 8.32 14.88
C GLU A 3 -13.58 8.28 13.38
N ASN A 4 -13.88 9.36 12.66
CA ASN A 4 -13.50 9.48 11.27
C ASN A 4 -11.97 9.72 11.18
N PRO A 5 -11.26 9.05 10.26
CA PRO A 5 -9.82 9.21 10.10
C PRO A 5 -9.42 10.51 9.40
N VAL A 6 -10.38 11.28 8.90
CA VAL A 6 -10.17 12.64 8.42
C VAL A 6 -11.26 13.50 9.08
N LYS A 7 -10.85 14.58 9.74
CA LYS A 7 -11.78 15.51 10.40
C LYS A 7 -11.51 16.92 9.88
N LEU A 8 -12.57 17.67 9.61
CA LEU A 8 -12.51 19.10 9.28
C LEU A 8 -13.05 19.88 10.47
N GLN A 9 -12.20 20.67 11.11
CA GLN A 9 -12.53 21.52 12.25
C GLN A 9 -13.03 22.87 11.74
N SER A 10 -14.35 23.05 11.72
CA SER A 10 -15.00 24.25 11.18
C SER A 10 -14.57 25.52 11.90
N GLU A 11 -14.26 25.43 13.19
CA GLU A 11 -13.81 26.53 14.04
C GLU A 11 -12.45 27.12 13.64
N TYR A 12 -11.58 26.32 13.00
CA TYR A 12 -10.27 26.77 12.49
C TYR A 12 -10.26 26.95 10.97
N CYS A 13 -11.38 26.70 10.28
CA CYS A 13 -11.46 26.74 8.83
C CYS A 13 -11.51 28.18 8.31
N SER A 14 -10.54 28.57 7.48
CA SER A 14 -10.50 29.90 6.85
C SER A 14 -11.42 30.05 5.63
N LYS A 15 -12.19 29.01 5.25
CA LYS A 15 -13.09 28.98 4.09
C LYS A 15 -12.43 29.32 2.75
N CYS A 16 -11.12 29.09 2.61
CA CYS A 16 -10.33 29.42 1.40
C CYS A 16 -10.57 28.50 0.17
N LEU A 17 -11.39 27.44 0.30
CA LEU A 17 -11.74 26.49 -0.77
C LEU A 17 -10.59 25.68 -1.39
N ILE A 18 -9.37 25.72 -0.84
CA ILE A 18 -8.24 24.94 -1.36
C ILE A 18 -8.49 23.44 -1.23
N CYS A 19 -8.98 22.98 -0.06
CA CYS A 19 -9.26 21.57 0.16
C CYS A 19 -10.43 21.05 -0.69
N TYR A 20 -11.42 21.90 -0.98
CA TYR A 20 -12.47 21.64 -1.96
C TYR A 20 -11.88 21.42 -3.36
N SER A 21 -11.03 22.36 -3.81
CA SER A 21 -10.46 22.35 -5.16
C SER A 21 -9.46 21.21 -5.41
N ILE A 22 -8.68 20.83 -4.39
CA ILE A 22 -7.65 19.79 -4.53
C ILE A 22 -8.20 18.37 -4.38
N CYS A 23 -9.44 18.18 -3.90
CA CYS A 23 -10.00 16.87 -3.61
C CYS A 23 -10.44 16.17 -4.91
N PRO A 24 -9.74 15.11 -5.36
CA PRO A 24 -10.05 14.47 -6.64
C PRO A 24 -11.24 13.51 -6.57
N PHE A 25 -11.90 13.45 -5.41
CA PHE A 25 -13.02 12.54 -5.11
C PHE A 25 -14.29 13.28 -4.73
N GLU A 26 -14.29 14.62 -4.80
CA GLU A 26 -15.45 15.46 -4.45
C GLU A 26 -15.98 15.17 -3.02
N ALA A 27 -15.08 14.75 -2.13
CA ALA A 27 -15.40 14.44 -0.74
C ALA A 27 -15.58 15.71 0.11
N ILE A 28 -15.20 16.88 -0.40
CA ILE A 28 -15.41 18.15 0.27
C ILE A 28 -16.37 18.96 -0.58
N SER A 29 -17.43 19.50 0.03
CA SER A 29 -18.45 20.32 -0.60
C SER A 29 -18.63 21.65 0.13
N LEU A 30 -19.23 22.63 -0.52
CA LEU A 30 -19.52 23.95 0.04
C LEU A 30 -21.02 24.03 0.39
N ASN A 31 -21.33 24.33 1.65
CA ASN A 31 -22.67 24.74 2.04
C ASN A 31 -22.95 26.14 1.49
N LYS A 32 -23.96 26.26 0.61
CA LYS A 32 -24.28 27.53 -0.05
C LYS A 32 -24.88 28.58 0.90
N GLU A 33 -25.48 28.15 2.01
CA GLU A 33 -26.13 29.06 2.96
C GLU A 33 -25.13 29.60 3.98
N THR A 34 -24.28 28.74 4.54
CA THR A 34 -23.32 29.12 5.60
C THR A 34 -21.92 29.45 5.08
N GLY A 35 -21.61 29.04 3.85
CA GLY A 35 -20.26 29.08 3.29
C GLY A 35 -19.29 28.09 3.93
N ASP A 36 -19.77 27.17 4.78
CA ASP A 36 -18.92 26.18 5.44
C ASP A 36 -18.55 25.04 4.49
N LEU A 37 -17.37 24.47 4.70
CA LEU A 37 -16.92 23.28 3.99
C LEU A 37 -17.35 22.03 4.75
N ILE A 38 -17.98 21.10 4.03
CA ILE A 38 -18.50 19.85 4.58
C ILE A 38 -17.68 18.70 4.00
N LEU A 39 -17.17 17.82 4.87
CA LEU A 39 -16.49 16.59 4.49
C LEU A 39 -17.49 15.42 4.46
N ASP A 40 -17.71 14.86 3.27
CA ASP A 40 -18.38 13.58 3.05
C ASP A 40 -17.37 12.44 3.18
N ILE A 41 -17.42 11.73 4.31
CA ILE A 41 -16.50 10.62 4.59
C ILE A 41 -16.72 9.44 3.64
N GLU A 42 -17.93 9.23 3.11
CA GLU A 42 -18.24 8.09 2.23
C GLU A 42 -17.52 8.19 0.89
N LYS A 43 -17.27 9.42 0.41
CA LYS A 43 -16.46 9.69 -0.78
C LYS A 43 -14.96 9.73 -0.48
N CYS A 44 -14.57 9.92 0.78
CA CYS A 44 -13.18 10.12 1.17
C CYS A 44 -12.34 8.85 0.96
N GLN A 45 -11.26 8.98 0.18
CA GLN A 45 -10.28 7.92 -0.05
C GLN A 45 -9.06 8.02 0.88
N VAL A 46 -9.10 8.90 1.89
CA VAL A 46 -8.04 9.09 2.89
C VAL A 46 -6.67 9.35 2.25
N CYS A 47 -6.66 10.10 1.13
CA CYS A 47 -5.44 10.37 0.36
C CYS A 47 -4.50 11.36 1.05
N GLY A 48 -5.04 12.26 1.90
CA GLY A 48 -4.30 13.27 2.66
C GLY A 48 -3.97 14.56 1.89
N LEU A 49 -4.51 14.74 0.67
CA LEU A 49 -4.25 15.94 -0.13
C LEU A 49 -4.81 17.20 0.53
N CYS A 50 -6.07 17.15 1.01
CA CYS A 50 -6.71 18.25 1.71
C CYS A 50 -5.95 18.64 2.99
N PHE A 51 -5.55 17.66 3.81
CA PHE A 51 -4.72 17.84 4.99
C PHE A 51 -3.46 18.64 4.66
N SER A 52 -2.69 18.16 3.68
CA SER A 52 -1.42 18.77 3.29
C SER A 52 -1.53 20.12 2.58
N ALA A 53 -2.74 20.53 2.17
CA ALA A 53 -2.99 21.76 1.44
C ALA A 53 -3.69 22.82 2.30
N CYS A 54 -4.15 22.46 3.51
CA CYS A 54 -4.91 23.36 4.37
C CYS A 54 -3.97 24.38 5.03
N PRO A 55 -4.07 25.69 4.68
CA PRO A 55 -3.18 26.69 5.26
C PRO A 55 -3.50 26.99 6.72
N SER A 56 -4.74 26.76 7.17
CA SER A 56 -5.17 26.96 8.55
C SER A 56 -4.98 25.72 9.43
N SER A 57 -4.43 24.63 8.88
CA SER A 57 -4.28 23.34 9.58
C SER A 57 -5.58 22.82 10.22
N SER A 58 -6.75 23.19 9.67
CA SER A 58 -8.07 22.82 10.19
C SER A 58 -8.52 21.41 9.78
N ILE A 59 -7.63 20.63 9.17
CA ILE A 59 -7.93 19.26 8.74
C ILE A 59 -6.97 18.36 9.49
N GLU A 60 -7.52 17.38 10.20
CA GLU A 60 -6.75 16.34 10.90
C GLU A 60 -6.83 15.02 10.13
N ILE A 61 -5.79 14.20 10.25
CA ILE A 61 -5.75 12.85 9.66
C ILE A 61 -5.18 11.84 10.66
N ALA A 62 -5.84 10.68 10.79
CA ALA A 62 -5.43 9.64 11.73
C ALA A 62 -4.20 8.84 11.26
N TYR A 63 -3.94 8.78 9.95
CA TYR A 63 -2.86 7.98 9.38
C TYR A 63 -1.76 8.85 8.79
N TYR A 64 -0.51 8.54 9.14
CA TYR A 64 0.68 9.20 8.59
C TYR A 64 0.66 10.72 8.79
N GLU A 65 0.22 11.17 9.96
CA GLU A 65 0.33 12.57 10.35
C GLU A 65 1.81 13.00 10.38
N THR A 66 2.08 14.29 10.15
CA THR A 66 3.45 14.82 10.09
C THR A 66 4.21 14.67 11.42
N SER A 67 3.51 14.71 12.55
CA SER A 67 4.03 14.46 13.90
C SER A 67 4.64 13.06 13.99
N MET A 68 3.90 12.05 13.54
CA MET A 68 4.32 10.65 13.51
C MET A 68 5.51 10.43 12.58
N LEU A 69 5.47 10.99 11.37
CA LEU A 69 6.58 10.91 10.43
C LEU A 69 7.83 11.58 11.00
N SER A 70 7.69 12.74 11.65
CA SER A 70 8.80 13.45 12.28
C SER A 70 9.44 12.59 13.37
N SER A 71 8.61 11.94 14.21
CA SER A 71 9.11 11.03 15.24
C SER A 71 9.93 9.88 14.67
N CYS A 72 9.51 9.31 13.52
CA CYS A 72 10.28 8.26 12.85
C CYS A 72 11.66 8.76 12.37
N VAL A 73 11.70 9.96 11.78
CA VAL A 73 12.95 10.60 11.33
C VAL A 73 13.88 10.89 12.51
N GLU A 74 13.34 11.49 13.58
CA GLU A 74 14.08 11.89 14.77
C GLU A 74 14.65 10.68 15.55
N LYS A 75 13.90 9.57 15.63
CA LYS A 75 14.34 8.34 16.32
C LYS A 75 15.47 7.63 15.59
N MET A 76 15.41 7.55 14.26
CA MET A 76 16.34 6.75 13.46
C MET A 76 17.66 7.47 13.16
N ARG A 77 17.68 8.82 13.25
CA ARG A 77 18.87 9.68 13.09
C ARG A 77 19.72 9.32 11.86
N LYS A 78 19.06 9.29 10.70
CA LYS A 78 19.66 8.96 9.40
C LYS A 78 19.92 10.24 8.60
N ASP A 79 21.04 10.30 7.88
CA ASP A 79 21.40 11.48 7.09
C ASP A 79 20.52 11.61 5.83
N ASN A 80 19.98 10.50 5.33
CA ASN A 80 19.18 10.47 4.12
C ASN A 80 17.76 10.00 4.43
N LEU A 81 16.76 10.69 3.90
CA LEU A 81 15.35 10.34 4.02
C LEU A 81 14.77 10.00 2.65
N MET A 82 14.16 8.83 2.53
CA MET A 82 13.43 8.43 1.34
C MET A 82 11.94 8.31 1.65
N LEU A 83 11.12 9.15 1.01
CA LEU A 83 9.67 9.10 1.10
C LEU A 83 9.14 8.40 -0.14
N ILE A 84 8.62 7.18 0.03
CA ILE A 84 8.26 6.30 -1.07
C ILE A 84 6.75 6.15 -1.13
N CYS A 85 6.14 6.48 -2.27
CA CYS A 85 4.74 6.14 -2.49
C CYS A 85 4.58 4.62 -2.45
N LYS A 86 3.59 4.11 -1.72
CA LYS A 86 3.24 2.68 -1.71
C LYS A 86 3.02 2.12 -3.15
N GLY A 87 2.60 2.95 -4.09
CA GLY A 87 2.53 2.58 -5.51
C GLY A 87 3.87 2.33 -6.22
N SER A 88 5.01 2.53 -5.56
CA SER A 88 6.37 2.49 -6.11
C SER A 88 7.34 1.70 -5.22
N MET A 89 6.89 0.59 -4.63
CA MET A 89 7.68 -0.18 -3.68
C MET A 89 9.00 -0.67 -4.27
N ILE A 90 10.09 -0.40 -3.55
CA ILE A 90 11.46 -0.66 -3.99
C ILE A 90 11.83 -2.10 -3.62
N ASN A 91 12.13 -2.93 -4.63
CA ASN A 91 12.63 -4.29 -4.41
C ASN A 91 14.15 -4.30 -4.09
N PRO A 92 14.72 -5.43 -3.62
CA PRO A 92 16.15 -5.52 -3.34
C PRO A 92 17.06 -5.16 -4.53
N GLN A 93 16.66 -5.51 -5.75
CA GLN A 93 17.44 -5.20 -6.96
C GLN A 93 17.48 -3.70 -7.24
N VAL A 94 16.34 -3.02 -7.11
CA VAL A 94 16.22 -1.57 -7.27
C VAL A 94 16.93 -0.88 -6.12
N ARG A 95 16.88 -1.43 -4.91
CA ARG A 95 17.67 -0.94 -3.77
C ARG A 95 19.16 -0.98 -4.07
N GLU A 96 19.67 -2.07 -4.63
CA GLU A 96 21.07 -2.16 -5.07
C GLU A 96 21.38 -1.18 -6.19
N SER A 97 20.48 -1.02 -7.17
CA SER A 97 20.64 -0.01 -8.22
C SER A 97 20.72 1.40 -7.64
N LEU A 98 19.82 1.76 -6.71
CA LEU A 98 19.82 3.03 -6.02
C LEU A 98 21.08 3.25 -5.18
N LYS A 99 21.63 2.18 -4.57
CA LYS A 99 22.93 2.20 -3.90
C LYS A 99 24.07 2.51 -4.86
N LYS A 100 24.11 1.83 -6.02
CA LYS A 100 25.13 2.06 -7.06
C LYS A 100 25.12 3.49 -7.60
N HIS A 101 23.94 4.11 -7.68
CA HIS A 101 23.78 5.50 -8.15
C HIS A 101 23.92 6.55 -7.03
N GLY A 102 24.26 6.17 -5.79
CA GLY A 102 24.40 7.12 -4.67
C GLY A 102 23.09 7.81 -4.26
N ILE A 103 21.95 7.22 -4.61
CA ILE A 103 20.62 7.71 -4.25
C ILE A 103 20.20 7.14 -2.88
N LEU A 104 20.64 5.92 -2.58
CA LEU A 104 20.38 5.22 -1.33
C LEU A 104 21.69 4.73 -0.73
N ASP A 105 21.81 4.72 0.59
CA ASP A 105 22.94 4.13 1.31
C ASP A 105 22.47 3.49 2.63
N ASP A 106 23.38 2.91 3.40
CA ASP A 106 23.07 2.30 4.70
C ASP A 106 22.68 3.35 5.77
N ASN A 107 22.90 4.64 5.46
CA ASN A 107 22.45 5.77 6.26
C ASN A 107 21.13 6.39 5.75
N SER A 108 20.35 5.63 4.97
CA SER A 108 19.06 6.05 4.44
C SER A 108 17.88 5.46 5.21
N LEU A 109 17.02 6.32 5.75
CA LEU A 109 15.71 5.96 6.30
C LEU A 109 14.68 5.89 5.15
N GLN A 110 14.02 4.75 5.00
CA GLN A 110 12.93 4.59 4.04
C GLN A 110 11.59 4.65 4.77
N LEU A 111 10.75 5.61 4.40
CA LEU A 111 9.37 5.72 4.86
C LEU A 111 8.44 5.58 3.67
N TYR A 112 7.69 4.49 3.65
CA TYR A 112 6.66 4.30 2.65
C TYR A 112 5.37 4.95 3.14
N VAL A 113 4.75 5.76 2.29
CA VAL A 113 3.54 6.52 2.59
C VAL A 113 2.47 6.18 1.55
N PRO A 114 1.17 6.17 1.92
CA PRO A 114 0.15 5.81 0.95
C PRO A 114 0.13 6.77 -0.25
N CYS A 115 0.39 8.06 -0.04
CA CYS A 115 0.49 9.02 -1.12
C CYS A 115 1.60 10.00 -0.82
N ILE A 116 2.47 10.29 -1.79
CA ILE A 116 3.44 11.35 -1.59
C ILE A 116 2.80 12.75 -1.57
N GLY A 117 1.67 12.94 -2.27
CA GLY A 117 0.94 14.20 -2.26
C GLY A 117 0.37 14.58 -0.89
N ARG A 118 0.37 13.68 0.10
CA ARG A 118 0.00 14.02 1.49
C ARG A 118 1.13 14.69 2.27
N ILE A 119 2.35 14.68 1.74
CA ILE A 119 3.50 15.23 2.45
C ILE A 119 3.52 16.75 2.23
N PRO A 120 3.36 17.54 3.31
CA PRO A 120 3.39 18.98 3.20
C PRO A 120 4.86 19.47 3.19
N PRO A 121 5.18 20.60 2.51
CA PRO A 121 6.55 21.11 2.41
C PRO A 121 7.22 21.38 3.77
N GLU A 122 6.42 21.77 4.78
CA GLU A 122 6.86 22.05 6.14
C GLU A 122 7.50 20.82 6.80
N PHE A 123 7.01 19.61 6.48
CA PHE A 123 7.63 18.37 6.95
C PHE A 123 9.04 18.19 6.36
N LEU A 124 9.21 18.47 5.07
CA LEU A 124 10.50 18.36 4.39
C LEU A 124 11.50 19.37 4.97
N LEU A 125 11.06 20.61 5.17
CA LEU A 125 11.87 21.66 5.81
C LEU A 125 12.26 21.29 7.25
N LYS A 126 11.31 20.74 8.03
CA LYS A 126 11.59 20.26 9.39
C LYS A 126 12.61 19.13 9.40
N ALA A 127 12.51 18.18 8.46
CA ALA A 127 13.49 17.10 8.32
C ALA A 127 14.90 17.65 8.03
N LEU A 128 15.04 18.60 7.09
CA LEU A 128 16.31 19.27 6.80
C LEU A 128 16.85 20.01 8.04
N LYS A 129 16.01 20.78 8.74
CA LYS A 129 16.36 21.48 9.98
C LYS A 129 16.86 20.51 11.07
N ASN A 130 16.30 19.31 11.12
CA ASN A 130 16.66 18.27 12.08
C ASN A 130 17.89 17.44 11.66
N GLY A 131 18.63 17.86 10.62
CA GLY A 131 19.91 17.27 10.24
C GLY A 131 19.86 16.26 9.10
N VAL A 132 18.70 16.04 8.48
CA VAL A 132 18.64 15.26 7.22
C VAL A 132 19.34 16.08 6.13
N LYS A 133 20.33 15.47 5.48
CA LYS A 133 21.14 16.10 4.43
C LYS A 133 20.52 15.93 3.05
N LYS A 134 19.87 14.79 2.79
CA LYS A 134 19.25 14.48 1.50
C LYS A 134 17.86 13.90 1.68
N ILE A 135 16.89 14.41 0.93
CA ILE A 135 15.54 13.89 0.86
C ILE A 135 15.21 13.46 -0.57
N VAL A 136 14.85 12.20 -0.72
CA VAL A 136 14.43 11.61 -2.00
C VAL A 136 12.96 11.25 -1.94
N ILE A 137 12.19 11.77 -2.87
CA ILE A 137 10.79 11.42 -3.06
C ILE A 137 10.67 10.40 -4.19
N VAL A 138 9.94 9.31 -3.97
CA VAL A 138 9.66 8.29 -4.98
C VAL A 138 8.15 8.26 -5.26
N PRO A 139 7.65 9.03 -6.24
CA PRO A 139 6.23 9.06 -6.58
C PRO A 139 5.83 7.83 -7.41
N CYS A 140 4.53 7.48 -7.38
CA CYS A 140 3.97 6.56 -8.36
C CYS A 140 3.67 7.27 -9.69
N GLU A 141 3.37 6.50 -10.72
CA GLU A 141 3.22 7.02 -12.09
C GLU A 141 2.12 8.08 -12.15
N SER A 142 2.46 9.26 -12.69
CA SER A 142 1.58 10.42 -12.73
C SER A 142 0.24 10.10 -13.38
N ASP A 143 0.27 9.46 -14.55
CA ASP A 143 -0.95 9.15 -15.33
C ASP A 143 -1.71 7.94 -14.78
N LYS A 144 -1.10 7.19 -13.87
CA LYS A 144 -1.69 6.02 -13.20
C LYS A 144 -1.70 6.17 -11.67
N CYS A 145 -1.79 7.41 -11.21
CA CYS A 145 -1.73 7.71 -9.78
C CYS A 145 -2.94 7.11 -9.08
N ARG A 146 -2.72 6.36 -7.99
CA ARG A 146 -3.78 5.66 -7.25
C ARG A 146 -4.74 6.60 -6.51
N PHE A 147 -4.38 7.88 -6.42
CA PHE A 147 -5.24 8.94 -5.91
C PHE A 147 -5.43 10.08 -6.93
N ASN A 148 -5.40 9.76 -8.23
CA ASN A 148 -5.59 10.64 -9.39
C ASN A 148 -4.50 11.70 -9.56
N VAL A 149 -4.31 12.60 -8.59
CA VAL A 149 -3.39 13.75 -8.70
C VAL A 149 -2.25 13.74 -7.68
N GLY A 150 -2.22 12.75 -6.78
CA GLY A 150 -1.33 12.75 -5.62
C GLY A 150 0.17 12.81 -5.94
N SER A 151 0.62 12.05 -6.93
CA SER A 151 2.02 12.09 -7.38
C SER A 151 2.40 13.45 -7.96
N ASN A 152 1.52 14.03 -8.78
CA ASN A 152 1.76 15.34 -9.38
C ASN A 152 1.83 16.43 -8.31
N VAL A 153 0.89 16.44 -7.36
CA VAL A 153 0.91 17.38 -6.23
C VAL A 153 2.21 17.28 -5.44
N GLY A 154 2.65 16.07 -5.08
CA GLY A 154 3.89 15.88 -4.33
C GLY A 154 5.15 16.33 -5.09
N VAL A 155 5.25 15.98 -6.38
CA VAL A 155 6.37 16.38 -7.23
C VAL A 155 6.40 17.89 -7.44
N PHE A 156 5.26 18.53 -7.73
CA PHE A 156 5.21 19.98 -7.90
C PHE A 156 5.58 20.73 -6.62
N ARG A 157 5.12 20.27 -5.45
CA ARG A 157 5.54 20.84 -4.17
C ARG A 157 7.04 20.74 -3.95
N LEU A 158 7.66 19.61 -4.29
CA LEU A 158 9.10 19.44 -4.19
C LEU A 158 9.85 20.43 -5.09
N ILE A 159 9.41 20.59 -6.35
CA ILE A 159 10.01 21.52 -7.31
C ILE A 159 9.88 22.98 -6.82
N LEU A 160 8.71 23.35 -6.28
CA LEU A 160 8.51 24.68 -5.71
C LEU A 160 9.41 24.90 -4.49
N LEU A 161 9.55 23.89 -3.63
CA LEU A 161 10.43 23.95 -2.47
C LEU A 161 11.90 24.07 -2.88
N GLN A 162 12.37 23.32 -3.88
CA GLN A 162 13.73 23.47 -4.43
C GLN A 162 14.01 24.89 -4.91
N ARG A 163 13.04 25.52 -5.61
CA ARG A 163 13.16 26.91 -6.06
C ARG A 163 13.25 27.87 -4.88
N LEU A 164 12.43 27.67 -3.85
CA LEU A 164 12.46 28.47 -2.63
C LEU A 164 13.82 28.36 -1.93
N LEU A 165 14.33 27.14 -1.71
CA LEU A 165 15.63 26.89 -1.08
C LEU A 165 16.76 27.63 -1.80
N ARG A 166 16.76 27.56 -3.14
CA ARG A 166 17.74 28.28 -3.98
C ARG A 166 17.67 29.79 -3.80
N GLN A 167 16.48 30.37 -3.69
CA GLN A 167 16.29 31.81 -3.48
C GLN A 167 16.79 32.28 -2.12
N ILE A 168 16.69 31.45 -1.09
CA ILE A 168 17.14 31.77 0.27
C ILE A 168 18.59 31.32 0.55
N GLY A 169 19.33 30.88 -0.47
CA GLY A 169 20.73 30.47 -0.35
C GLY A 169 20.96 29.15 0.37
N LEU A 170 19.93 28.32 0.51
CA LEU A 170 20.05 26.96 1.02
C LEU A 170 20.30 25.96 -0.11
N ASP A 171 20.88 24.82 0.25
CA ASP A 171 21.19 23.75 -0.70
C ASP A 171 19.90 23.15 -1.30
N SER A 172 19.57 23.57 -2.53
CA SER A 172 18.44 23.01 -3.28
C SER A 172 18.68 21.59 -3.75
N ASP A 173 19.96 21.17 -3.80
CA ASP A 173 20.39 19.84 -4.21
C ASP A 173 20.29 18.87 -3.02
N ALA A 174 19.73 19.28 -1.89
CA ALA A 174 19.31 18.37 -0.84
C ALA A 174 18.00 17.61 -1.20
N LEU A 175 17.23 18.07 -2.19
CA LEU A 175 15.91 17.54 -2.51
C LEU A 175 15.90 16.90 -3.90
N PHE A 176 15.38 15.67 -4.04
CA PHE A 176 15.26 15.00 -5.35
C PHE A 176 13.99 14.19 -5.46
N PHE A 177 13.58 13.89 -6.69
CA PHE A 177 12.63 12.81 -6.94
C PHE A 177 13.23 11.75 -7.86
N TYR A 178 12.84 10.50 -7.63
CA TYR A 178 13.23 9.36 -8.45
C TYR A 178 11.99 8.60 -8.90
N ARG A 179 11.79 8.45 -10.21
CA ARG A 179 10.63 7.74 -10.75
C ARG A 179 10.94 6.26 -10.87
N TYR A 180 10.14 5.46 -10.19
CA TYR A 180 10.19 4.01 -10.27
C TYR A 180 8.78 3.45 -10.13
N PHE A 181 8.48 2.44 -10.95
CA PHE A 181 7.13 1.89 -11.06
C PHE A 181 7.21 0.38 -11.01
N ILE A 182 6.33 -0.22 -10.21
CA ILE A 182 6.25 -1.67 -10.08
C ILE A 182 5.75 -2.26 -11.41
N ARG A 183 6.49 -3.20 -11.97
CA ARG A 183 6.11 -3.95 -13.17
C ARG A 183 6.13 -5.45 -12.91
N ALA A 184 5.29 -6.16 -13.67
CA ALA A 184 5.34 -7.61 -13.73
C ALA A 184 6.40 -8.02 -14.76
N GLN A 185 7.14 -9.08 -14.45
CA GLN A 185 8.18 -9.63 -15.30
C GLN A 185 7.88 -11.09 -15.62
N ILE A 186 8.15 -11.52 -16.86
CA ILE A 186 7.91 -12.90 -17.32
C ILE A 186 9.24 -13.58 -17.61
N ASN A 187 9.47 -14.72 -16.95
CA ASN A 187 10.50 -15.67 -17.32
C ASN A 187 10.02 -16.47 -18.54
N ARG A 188 10.55 -16.14 -19.72
CA ARG A 188 10.18 -16.76 -21.00
C ARG A 188 10.49 -18.26 -21.04
N HIS A 189 11.50 -18.74 -20.33
CA HIS A 189 11.86 -20.15 -20.30
C HIS A 189 10.90 -21.01 -19.46
N LYS A 190 10.21 -20.40 -18.49
CA LYS A 190 9.16 -21.06 -17.69
C LYS A 190 7.76 -20.92 -18.30
N CYS A 191 7.55 -19.95 -19.19
CA CYS A 191 6.23 -19.66 -19.72
C CYS A 191 5.74 -20.77 -20.66
N ILE A 192 4.56 -21.32 -20.37
CA ILE A 192 3.92 -22.39 -21.17
C ILE A 192 2.87 -21.88 -22.16
N GLY A 193 2.68 -20.56 -22.29
CA GLY A 193 1.79 -19.98 -23.29
C GLY A 193 0.28 -20.17 -23.06
N CYS A 194 -0.18 -20.49 -21.85
CA CYS A 194 -1.58 -20.83 -21.59
C CYS A 194 -2.59 -19.66 -21.69
N GLY A 195 -2.15 -18.40 -21.72
CA GLY A 195 -3.05 -17.25 -21.88
C GLY A 195 -3.76 -16.73 -20.62
N ASN A 196 -3.74 -17.43 -19.49
CA ASN A 196 -4.44 -17.01 -18.25
C ASN A 196 -4.07 -15.59 -17.79
N CYS A 197 -2.78 -15.25 -17.89
CA CYS A 197 -2.26 -13.94 -17.50
C CYS A 197 -2.79 -12.81 -18.40
N ALA A 198 -2.95 -13.07 -19.71
CA ALA A 198 -3.56 -12.13 -20.64
C ALA A 198 -5.04 -11.94 -20.34
N TYR A 199 -5.77 -13.03 -20.09
CA TYR A 199 -7.20 -12.98 -19.77
C TYR A 199 -7.50 -12.26 -18.44
N THR A 200 -6.69 -12.46 -17.40
CA THR A 200 -6.94 -11.87 -16.08
C THR A 200 -6.49 -10.41 -15.96
N CYS A 201 -5.65 -9.91 -16.87
CA CYS A 201 -5.01 -8.60 -16.73
C CYS A 201 -6.04 -7.47 -16.82
N PRO A 202 -6.32 -6.72 -15.73
CA PRO A 202 -7.30 -5.64 -15.78
C PRO A 202 -6.87 -4.49 -16.72
N GLY A 203 -5.56 -4.26 -16.84
CA GLY A 203 -5.01 -3.21 -17.71
C GLY A 203 -4.74 -3.66 -19.15
N ASN A 204 -5.16 -4.87 -19.56
CA ASN A 204 -4.88 -5.43 -20.89
C ASN A 204 -3.39 -5.37 -21.32
N ALA A 205 -2.48 -5.40 -20.34
CA ALA A 205 -1.05 -5.19 -20.55
C ALA A 205 -0.32 -6.45 -21.06
N ILE A 206 -0.99 -7.60 -21.17
CA ILE A 206 -0.35 -8.87 -21.48
C ILE A 206 -0.97 -9.46 -22.75
N LYS A 207 -0.14 -9.83 -23.72
CA LYS A 207 -0.53 -10.50 -24.96
C LYS A 207 0.24 -11.79 -25.14
N ILE A 208 -0.37 -12.77 -25.81
CA ILE A 208 0.34 -13.97 -26.27
C ILE A 208 0.88 -13.68 -27.67
N VAL A 209 2.19 -13.74 -27.83
CA VAL A 209 2.88 -13.45 -29.10
C VAL A 209 3.60 -14.69 -29.60
N SER A 210 3.82 -14.79 -30.92
CA SER A 210 4.56 -15.91 -31.53
C SER A 210 5.93 -16.09 -30.87
N PRO A 211 6.36 -17.32 -30.51
CA PRO A 211 5.76 -18.64 -30.82
C PRO A 211 4.75 -19.15 -29.77
N GLY A 212 4.06 -18.27 -29.05
CA GLY A 212 3.05 -18.61 -28.04
C GLY A 212 3.42 -18.16 -26.62
N ILE A 213 4.38 -17.25 -26.45
CA ILE A 213 4.85 -16.79 -25.14
C ILE A 213 4.12 -15.50 -24.73
N ALA A 214 3.86 -15.34 -23.44
CA ALA A 214 3.30 -14.11 -22.90
C ALA A 214 4.33 -12.97 -22.94
N GLN A 215 3.91 -11.81 -23.41
CA GLN A 215 4.67 -10.57 -23.42
C GLN A 215 3.88 -9.48 -22.69
N ILE A 216 4.58 -8.71 -21.87
CA ILE A 216 4.01 -7.58 -21.11
C ILE A 216 4.37 -6.28 -21.82
N ASP A 217 3.37 -5.43 -22.02
CA ASP A 217 3.55 -4.01 -22.28
C ASP A 217 3.73 -3.28 -20.95
N GLU A 218 4.96 -2.83 -20.69
CA GLU A 218 5.31 -2.14 -19.46
C GLU A 218 4.57 -0.82 -19.29
N GLU A 219 4.20 -0.15 -20.39
CA GLU A 219 3.44 1.09 -20.35
C GLU A 219 1.98 0.85 -19.97
N SER A 220 1.38 -0.28 -20.31
CA SER A 220 0.01 -0.60 -19.89
C SER A 220 -0.04 -1.29 -18.51
N CYS A 221 1.08 -1.81 -18.03
CA CYS A 221 1.13 -2.60 -16.81
C CYS A 221 0.84 -1.74 -15.56
N LEU A 222 -0.27 -2.04 -14.90
CA LEU A 222 -0.65 -1.35 -13.67
C LEU A 222 0.16 -1.80 -12.45
N GLY A 223 0.87 -2.93 -12.50
CA GLY A 223 1.60 -3.47 -11.35
C GLY A 223 0.71 -4.07 -10.26
N CYS A 224 -0.48 -4.57 -10.60
CA CYS A 224 -1.42 -5.16 -9.62
C CYS A 224 -1.07 -6.59 -9.19
N GLY A 225 -0.31 -7.34 -9.98
CA GLY A 225 0.05 -8.72 -9.69
C GLY A 225 -1.02 -9.78 -9.99
N ALA A 226 -2.16 -9.43 -10.58
CA ALA A 226 -3.22 -10.40 -10.93
C ALA A 226 -2.70 -11.57 -11.81
N CYS A 227 -1.77 -11.29 -12.72
CA CYS A 227 -1.14 -12.32 -13.55
C CYS A 227 -0.29 -13.33 -12.76
N VAL A 228 0.24 -12.93 -11.60
CA VAL A 228 1.06 -13.80 -10.74
C VAL A 228 0.19 -14.87 -10.09
N SER A 229 -1.05 -14.55 -9.70
CA SER A 229 -1.94 -15.51 -9.02
C SER A 229 -2.49 -16.60 -9.94
N VAL A 230 -2.46 -16.41 -11.25
CA VAL A 230 -3.03 -17.34 -12.25
C VAL A 230 -2.00 -18.08 -13.09
N CYS A 231 -0.71 -17.83 -12.89
CA CYS A 231 0.35 -18.46 -13.68
C CYS A 231 0.67 -19.87 -13.14
N PRO A 232 0.26 -20.95 -13.82
CA PRO A 232 0.50 -22.31 -13.33
C PRO A 232 1.98 -22.69 -13.33
N ALA A 233 2.78 -22.08 -14.21
CA ALA A 233 4.22 -22.35 -14.34
C ALA A 233 5.08 -21.46 -13.43
N LEU A 234 4.47 -20.59 -12.61
CA LEU A 234 5.18 -19.60 -11.78
C LEU A 234 6.23 -18.81 -12.58
N ALA A 235 5.90 -18.52 -13.83
CA ALA A 235 6.77 -17.84 -14.77
C ALA A 235 6.71 -16.30 -14.60
N ILE A 236 5.77 -15.78 -13.81
CA ILE A 236 5.53 -14.35 -13.65
C ILE A 236 5.83 -13.94 -12.21
N ASN A 237 6.66 -12.92 -12.05
CA ASN A 237 6.90 -12.25 -10.78
C ASN A 237 6.46 -10.78 -10.88
N LEU A 238 6.14 -10.18 -9.74
CA LEU A 238 5.95 -8.75 -9.63
C LEU A 238 7.13 -8.18 -8.84
N GLU A 239 7.74 -7.11 -9.35
CA GLU A 239 8.88 -6.49 -8.70
C GLU A 239 8.56 -6.10 -7.25
N GLY A 240 9.38 -6.55 -6.31
CA GLY A 240 9.21 -6.26 -4.87
C GLY A 240 8.26 -7.20 -4.14
N PHE A 241 7.60 -8.08 -4.89
CA PHE A 241 6.66 -9.07 -4.39
C PHE A 241 6.90 -10.42 -5.07
N GLU A 242 8.15 -10.76 -5.32
CA GLU A 242 8.54 -12.02 -5.93
C GLU A 242 8.02 -13.21 -5.08
N ASN A 243 7.54 -14.28 -5.75
CA ASN A 243 6.93 -15.42 -5.05
C ASN A 243 7.83 -15.97 -3.94
N ASP A 244 9.13 -16.10 -4.21
CA ASP A 244 10.11 -16.64 -3.26
C ASP A 244 10.27 -15.76 -2.01
N LEU A 245 10.17 -14.43 -2.15
CA LEU A 245 10.23 -13.52 -1.00
C LEU A 245 9.01 -13.67 -0.11
N ILE A 246 7.82 -13.79 -0.68
CA ILE A 246 6.56 -13.96 0.06
C ILE A 246 6.54 -15.33 0.75
N LEU A 247 6.86 -16.40 0.02
CA LEU A 247 6.91 -17.76 0.56
C LEU A 247 7.99 -17.89 1.66
N GLY A 248 9.15 -17.26 1.46
CA GLY A 248 10.20 -17.17 2.47
C GLY A 248 9.74 -16.41 3.71
N ALA A 249 9.03 -15.29 3.54
CA ALA A 249 8.47 -14.52 4.65
C ALA A 249 7.46 -15.31 5.47
N ILE A 250 6.57 -16.08 4.83
CA ILE A 250 5.63 -16.97 5.52
C ILE A 250 6.39 -18.04 6.34
N SER A 251 7.43 -18.65 5.74
CA SER A 251 8.23 -19.69 6.39
C SER A 251 8.97 -19.20 7.64
N ARG A 252 9.41 -17.93 7.65
CA ARG A 252 10.10 -17.34 8.81
C ARG A 252 9.25 -17.27 10.07
N TYR A 253 7.93 -17.33 9.96
CA TYR A 253 7.02 -17.24 11.11
C TYR A 253 6.78 -18.56 11.82
N ARG A 254 7.23 -19.69 11.25
CA ARG A 254 7.04 -21.01 11.85
C ARG A 254 7.46 -21.09 13.33
N PRO A 255 8.65 -20.62 13.75
CA PRO A 255 9.06 -20.71 15.16
C PRO A 255 8.11 -19.92 16.09
N LEU A 256 7.69 -18.72 15.66
CA LEU A 256 6.76 -17.88 16.41
C LEU A 256 5.36 -18.52 16.50
N ILE A 257 4.91 -19.16 15.42
CA ILE A 257 3.63 -19.88 15.40
C ILE A 257 3.67 -21.04 16.41
N GLU A 258 4.76 -21.81 16.43
CA GLU A 258 4.96 -22.92 17.36
C GLU A 258 4.98 -22.41 18.82
N GLU A 259 5.69 -21.32 19.10
CA GLU A 259 5.71 -20.66 20.41
C GLU A 259 4.32 -20.23 20.88
N ILE A 260 3.58 -19.48 20.06
CA ILE A 260 2.23 -18.99 20.40
C ILE A 260 1.28 -20.16 20.67
N LYS A 261 1.39 -21.24 19.90
CA LYS A 261 0.55 -22.44 20.07
C LYS A 261 0.84 -23.18 21.37
N VAL A 262 2.11 -23.34 21.74
CA VAL A 262 2.52 -24.04 22.96
C VAL A 262 2.17 -23.22 24.20
N GLU A 263 2.52 -21.93 24.22
CA GLU A 263 2.42 -21.12 25.43
C GLU A 263 1.03 -20.53 25.64
N ARG A 264 0.40 -20.04 24.56
CA ARG A 264 -0.80 -19.20 24.67
C ARG A 264 -2.07 -19.93 24.25
N LYS A 265 -1.96 -21.09 23.59
CA LYS A 265 -3.08 -21.91 23.08
C LYS A 265 -4.11 -21.09 22.28
N LYS A 266 -3.65 -20.06 21.56
CA LYS A 266 -4.48 -19.21 20.69
C LYS A 266 -4.30 -19.62 19.22
N PRO A 267 -5.34 -19.50 18.36
CA PRO A 267 -5.18 -19.73 16.93
C PRO A 267 -4.30 -18.65 16.29
N VAL A 268 -3.36 -19.02 15.43
CA VAL A 268 -2.49 -18.06 14.75
C VAL A 268 -3.03 -17.73 13.36
N ILE A 269 -3.25 -16.44 13.09
CA ILE A 269 -3.93 -15.96 11.88
C ILE A 269 -2.96 -15.26 10.95
N ALA A 270 -2.96 -15.62 9.66
CA ALA A 270 -2.30 -14.84 8.62
C ALA A 270 -3.30 -13.86 8.00
N VAL A 271 -2.95 -12.57 7.95
CA VAL A 271 -3.74 -11.54 7.28
C VAL A 271 -2.98 -11.03 6.06
N PHE A 272 -3.38 -11.44 4.88
CA PHE A 272 -2.90 -10.84 3.64
C PHE A 272 -3.74 -9.62 3.30
N TYR A 273 -3.15 -8.43 3.24
CA TYR A 273 -3.92 -7.20 3.01
C TYR A 273 -3.41 -6.42 1.80
N CYS A 274 -4.35 -5.89 1.02
CA CYS A 274 -4.06 -4.91 -0.01
C CYS A 274 -3.54 -3.61 0.64
N GLN A 275 -2.41 -3.11 0.15
CA GLN A 275 -1.77 -1.87 0.63
C GLN A 275 -2.69 -0.61 0.63
N TRP A 276 -3.81 -0.66 -0.09
CA TRP A 276 -4.83 0.41 -0.20
C TRP A 276 -6.09 0.15 0.62
N ALA A 277 -6.28 -1.06 1.13
CA ALA A 277 -7.42 -1.41 1.98
C ALA A 277 -7.17 -1.02 3.44
N ASN A 278 -5.91 -0.95 3.86
CA ASN A 278 -5.52 -0.54 5.20
C ASN A 278 -4.21 0.27 5.19
N PHE A 279 -4.10 1.25 6.09
CA PHE A 279 -2.93 2.12 6.24
C PHE A 279 -2.28 1.92 7.61
N PRO A 280 -1.57 0.80 7.84
CA PRO A 280 -0.86 0.60 9.09
C PRO A 280 0.23 1.66 9.27
N ALA A 281 0.68 1.84 10.49
CA ALA A 281 1.69 2.83 10.88
C ALA A 281 3.02 2.70 10.09
N PRO A 282 3.68 3.83 9.72
CA PRO A 282 4.92 3.87 8.94
C PRO A 282 6.13 3.17 9.55
N ASP A 283 6.19 2.95 10.86
CA ASP A 283 7.27 2.28 11.56
C ASP A 283 7.15 0.74 11.55
N LYS A 284 6.07 0.22 10.99
CA LYS A 284 5.70 -1.21 11.04
C LYS A 284 5.79 -1.92 9.69
N TYR A 285 6.74 -1.52 8.85
CA TYR A 285 6.99 -2.21 7.57
C TYR A 285 7.61 -3.58 7.84
N PHE A 286 6.84 -4.60 7.48
CA PHE A 286 7.01 -6.02 7.75
C PHE A 286 6.50 -6.45 9.12
N THR A 287 5.28 -6.97 9.05
CA THR A 287 4.62 -7.83 10.03
C THR A 287 4.26 -7.13 11.32
N TYR A 288 3.05 -6.60 11.30
CA TYR A 288 2.32 -6.38 12.52
C TYR A 288 2.05 -7.74 13.18
N THR A 289 2.43 -7.86 14.44
CA THR A 289 2.01 -8.95 15.32
C THR A 289 1.18 -8.35 16.44
N GLU A 290 -0.13 -8.54 16.41
CA GLU A 290 -0.96 -8.44 17.61
C GLU A 290 -1.19 -9.85 18.10
N ASP A 291 -0.70 -10.20 19.29
CA ASP A 291 -0.94 -11.45 20.02
C ASP A 291 -0.69 -12.76 19.25
N ASN A 292 -1.49 -13.01 18.22
CA ASN A 292 -1.65 -14.21 17.41
C ASN A 292 -2.03 -13.90 15.94
N VAL A 293 -1.86 -12.66 15.46
CA VAL A 293 -2.21 -12.23 14.09
C VAL A 293 -0.98 -11.70 13.37
N ILE A 294 -0.65 -12.22 12.20
CA ILE A 294 0.55 -11.94 11.42
C ILE A 294 0.15 -11.34 10.07
N PHE A 295 0.61 -10.12 9.79
CA PHE A 295 0.21 -9.39 8.58
C PHE A 295 1.23 -9.51 7.44
N PHE A 296 0.71 -9.72 6.22
CA PHE A 296 1.44 -9.76 4.97
C PHE A 296 0.87 -8.72 4.00
N GLU A 297 1.64 -7.67 3.72
CA GLU A 297 1.25 -6.66 2.74
C GLU A 297 1.40 -7.18 1.32
N VAL A 298 0.41 -6.92 0.47
CA VAL A 298 0.46 -7.17 -0.97
C VAL A 298 0.01 -5.93 -1.74
N PRO A 299 0.46 -5.74 -2.99
CA PRO A 299 0.14 -4.52 -3.72
C PRO A 299 -1.35 -4.46 -4.10
N CYS A 300 -1.95 -5.62 -4.32
CA CYS A 300 -3.38 -5.82 -4.53
C CYS A 300 -3.78 -7.21 -4.05
N SER A 301 -5.02 -7.38 -3.60
CA SER A 301 -5.56 -8.71 -3.26
C SER A 301 -5.63 -9.67 -4.45
N SER A 302 -5.69 -9.17 -5.69
CA SER A 302 -5.65 -10.02 -6.90
C SER A 302 -4.35 -10.81 -7.05
N MET A 303 -3.27 -10.36 -6.40
CA MET A 303 -1.99 -11.03 -6.45
C MET A 303 -1.92 -12.30 -5.59
N ILE A 304 -2.85 -12.49 -4.65
CA ILE A 304 -2.81 -13.63 -3.73
C ILE A 304 -2.88 -14.94 -4.52
N ASN A 305 -1.71 -15.57 -4.61
CA ASN A 305 -1.54 -16.85 -5.29
C ASN A 305 -2.00 -17.96 -4.33
N PRO A 306 -2.75 -18.98 -4.79
CA PRO A 306 -3.12 -20.13 -3.98
C PRO A 306 -1.95 -20.77 -3.22
N LEU A 307 -0.74 -20.74 -3.77
CA LEU A 307 0.47 -21.24 -3.11
C LEU A 307 0.80 -20.50 -1.81
N TYR A 308 0.50 -19.20 -1.70
CA TYR A 308 0.74 -18.44 -0.46
C TYR A 308 -0.18 -18.95 0.65
N VAL A 309 -1.44 -19.22 0.31
CA VAL A 309 -2.45 -19.74 1.23
C VAL A 309 -2.08 -21.15 1.68
N LEU A 310 -1.72 -22.03 0.73
CA LEU A 310 -1.30 -23.40 1.02
C LEU A 310 -0.03 -23.43 1.87
N LYS A 311 0.96 -22.59 1.54
CA LYS A 311 2.19 -22.45 2.30
C LYS A 311 1.91 -21.97 3.72
N ALA A 312 1.03 -20.99 3.91
CA ALA A 312 0.66 -20.53 5.25
C ALA A 312 0.01 -21.65 6.07
N PHE A 313 -0.93 -22.43 5.52
CA PHE A 313 -1.45 -23.60 6.24
C PHE A 313 -0.36 -24.62 6.57
N TYR A 314 0.56 -24.88 5.63
CA TYR A 314 1.68 -25.79 5.83
C TYR A 314 2.63 -25.34 6.95
N GLU A 315 2.88 -24.03 7.10
CA GLU A 315 3.70 -23.47 8.18
C GLU A 315 2.96 -23.37 9.53
N GLY A 316 1.69 -23.79 9.58
CA GLY A 316 0.95 -23.94 10.83
C GLY A 316 -0.01 -22.81 11.16
N PHE A 317 -0.34 -21.91 10.22
CA PHE A 317 -1.42 -20.94 10.44
C PHE A 317 -2.79 -21.64 10.59
N ASP A 318 -3.58 -21.22 11.57
CA ASP A 318 -4.91 -21.80 11.85
C ASP A 318 -6.03 -21.16 11.03
N GLY A 319 -5.82 -19.92 10.60
CA GLY A 319 -6.75 -19.18 9.76
C GLY A 319 -6.03 -18.19 8.87
N ILE A 320 -6.59 -17.97 7.68
CA ILE A 320 -6.07 -17.04 6.69
C ILE A 320 -7.19 -16.08 6.31
N LEU A 321 -6.97 -14.80 6.56
CA LEU A 321 -7.86 -13.72 6.18
C LEU A 321 -7.23 -12.89 5.07
N ILE A 322 -7.99 -12.59 4.03
CA ILE A 322 -7.57 -11.72 2.94
C ILE A 322 -8.38 -10.43 3.01
N ALA A 323 -7.70 -9.29 3.22
CA ALA A 323 -8.31 -7.98 3.26
C ALA A 323 -8.18 -7.27 1.91
N ALA A 324 -9.31 -7.11 1.21
CA ALA A 324 -9.41 -6.43 -0.08
C ALA A 324 -10.09 -5.06 0.08
N CYS A 325 -9.87 -4.17 -0.90
CA CYS A 325 -10.61 -2.90 -0.96
C CYS A 325 -12.10 -3.17 -1.25
N LYS A 326 -13.01 -2.35 -0.71
CA LYS A 326 -14.44 -2.38 -1.06
C LYS A 326 -14.65 -2.36 -2.58
N LYS A 327 -15.74 -3.00 -3.05
CA LYS A 327 -15.95 -3.37 -4.47
C LYS A 327 -15.74 -2.19 -5.44
N SER A 328 -16.33 -1.04 -5.15
CA SER A 328 -16.26 0.18 -5.96
C SER A 328 -14.96 1.01 -5.81
N GLU A 329 -13.98 0.54 -5.05
CA GLU A 329 -12.84 1.38 -4.62
C GLU A 329 -11.47 0.82 -4.98
N CYS A 330 -11.45 -0.24 -5.77
CA CYS A 330 -10.21 -0.87 -6.18
C CYS A 330 -9.31 0.12 -6.91
N LYS A 331 -8.06 0.28 -6.46
CA LYS A 331 -7.06 1.14 -7.11
C LYS A 331 -6.52 0.57 -8.43
N PHE A 332 -6.98 -0.62 -8.81
CA PHE A 332 -6.62 -1.36 -10.03
C PHE A 332 -7.86 -1.84 -10.77
N GLU A 333 -8.96 -1.09 -10.68
CA GLU A 333 -10.25 -1.35 -11.34
C GLU A 333 -10.97 -2.61 -10.84
N LYS A 334 -10.51 -3.80 -11.23
CA LYS A 334 -11.18 -5.09 -10.96
C LYS A 334 -10.40 -6.02 -10.03
N GLY A 335 -9.30 -5.55 -9.43
CA GLY A 335 -8.39 -6.40 -8.66
C GLY A 335 -9.06 -7.11 -7.46
N ASN A 336 -9.96 -6.44 -6.75
CA ASN A 336 -10.72 -7.04 -5.65
C ASN A 336 -11.74 -8.08 -6.12
N GLU A 337 -12.42 -7.86 -7.24
CA GLU A 337 -13.35 -8.82 -7.84
C GLU A 337 -12.62 -10.08 -8.35
N ILE A 338 -11.44 -9.90 -8.96
CA ILE A 338 -10.56 -10.99 -9.36
C ILE A 338 -10.16 -11.82 -8.13
N ALA A 339 -9.74 -11.15 -7.06
CA ALA A 339 -9.40 -11.81 -5.80
C ALA A 339 -10.59 -12.59 -5.22
N GLU A 340 -11.78 -11.99 -5.14
CA GLU A 340 -12.99 -12.64 -4.63
C GLU A 340 -13.30 -13.95 -5.39
N LYS A 341 -13.23 -13.92 -6.72
CA LYS A 341 -13.44 -15.10 -7.56
C LYS A 341 -12.40 -16.18 -7.31
N HIS A 342 -11.11 -15.82 -7.29
CA HIS A 342 -10.03 -16.79 -7.08
C HIS A 342 -10.09 -17.40 -5.68
N ILE A 343 -10.34 -16.59 -4.65
CA ILE A 343 -10.41 -17.06 -3.27
C ILE A 343 -11.66 -17.90 -3.02
N LYS A 344 -12.80 -17.58 -3.64
CA LYS A 344 -13.98 -18.45 -3.61
C LYS A 344 -13.68 -19.83 -4.20
N ALA A 345 -13.07 -19.88 -5.38
CA ALA A 345 -12.68 -21.13 -6.01
C ALA A 345 -11.69 -21.94 -5.14
N LEU A 346 -10.68 -21.28 -4.57
CA LEU A 346 -9.74 -21.91 -3.65
C LEU A 346 -10.44 -22.43 -2.38
N LYS A 347 -11.36 -21.66 -1.81
CA LYS A 347 -12.13 -22.05 -0.63
C LYS A 347 -12.94 -23.32 -0.90
N ASP A 348 -13.53 -23.45 -2.08
CA ASP A 348 -14.29 -24.65 -2.48
C ASP A 348 -13.39 -25.89 -2.60
N ILE A 349 -12.17 -25.74 -3.12
CA ILE A 349 -11.16 -26.82 -3.13
C ILE A 349 -10.76 -27.19 -1.69
N LEU A 350 -10.47 -26.19 -0.85
CA LEU A 350 -10.04 -26.40 0.53
C LEU A 350 -11.11 -27.06 1.41
N LYS A 351 -12.41 -26.95 1.07
CA LYS A 351 -13.48 -27.69 1.76
C LYS A 351 -13.27 -29.19 1.71
N GLN A 352 -12.71 -29.71 0.62
CA GLN A 352 -12.47 -31.15 0.43
C GLN A 352 -11.44 -31.71 1.43
N ILE A 353 -10.60 -30.84 2.00
CA ILE A 353 -9.58 -31.19 3.01
C ILE A 353 -9.85 -30.54 4.37
N ASN A 354 -11.11 -30.16 4.66
CA ASN A 354 -11.54 -29.53 5.92
C ASN A 354 -10.84 -28.19 6.27
N LEU A 355 -10.24 -27.51 5.29
CA LEU A 355 -9.62 -26.18 5.45
C LEU A 355 -10.48 -25.03 4.92
N GLY A 356 -11.56 -25.32 4.18
CA GLY A 356 -12.40 -24.27 3.58
C GLY A 356 -13.07 -23.33 4.59
N GLY A 357 -13.24 -23.78 5.84
CA GLY A 357 -13.72 -22.94 6.94
C GLY A 357 -12.69 -21.96 7.51
N LYS A 358 -11.41 -22.13 7.14
CA LYS A 358 -10.24 -21.42 7.66
C LYS A 358 -9.67 -20.38 6.69
N LEU A 359 -10.32 -20.17 5.54
CA LEU A 359 -9.98 -19.14 4.57
C LEU A 359 -11.16 -18.20 4.37
N GLU A 360 -10.94 -16.90 4.53
CA GLU A 360 -11.98 -15.88 4.33
C GLU A 360 -11.41 -14.66 3.60
N ILE A 361 -12.26 -13.97 2.84
CA ILE A 361 -11.95 -12.66 2.26
C ILE A 361 -12.92 -11.63 2.84
N CYS A 362 -12.40 -10.50 3.28
CA CYS A 362 -13.20 -9.37 3.75
C CYS A 362 -12.91 -8.12 2.91
N PHE A 363 -13.86 -7.19 2.91
CA PHE A 363 -13.79 -5.94 2.15
C PHE A 363 -13.81 -4.76 3.10
N VAL A 364 -12.68 -4.04 3.17
CA VAL A 364 -12.48 -2.95 4.11
C VAL A 364 -12.02 -1.69 3.39
N ALA A 365 -12.17 -0.55 4.04
CA ALA A 365 -11.66 0.73 3.56
C ALA A 365 -10.98 1.50 4.69
N PRO A 366 -9.87 2.21 4.40
CA PRO A 366 -9.12 2.92 5.43
C PRO A 366 -9.92 4.05 6.08
N ARG A 367 -11.03 4.50 5.46
CA ARG A 367 -11.90 5.54 6.04
C ARG A 367 -12.70 5.08 7.27
N TYR A 368 -12.76 3.77 7.56
CA TYR A 368 -13.42 3.24 8.74
C TYR A 368 -12.34 2.71 9.71
N LEU A 369 -11.99 3.52 10.71
CA LEU A 369 -10.97 3.14 11.71
C LEU A 369 -11.40 1.86 12.44
N GLY A 370 -10.46 0.92 12.56
CA GLY A 370 -10.69 -0.37 13.23
C GLY A 370 -11.58 -1.35 12.46
N GLU A 371 -12.01 -1.05 11.23
CA GLU A 371 -12.86 -1.96 10.44
C GLU A 371 -12.15 -3.31 10.20
N LEU A 372 -10.85 -3.28 9.83
CA LEU A 372 -10.06 -4.50 9.66
C LEU A 372 -9.90 -5.28 10.97
N ASP A 373 -9.62 -4.59 12.08
CA ASP A 373 -9.44 -5.22 13.39
C ASP A 373 -10.74 -5.91 13.83
N ASN A 374 -11.89 -5.31 13.56
CA ASN A 374 -13.20 -5.91 13.81
C ASN A 374 -13.43 -7.15 12.92
N GLN A 375 -13.06 -7.10 11.63
CA GLN A 375 -13.15 -8.28 10.75
C GLN A 375 -12.25 -9.41 11.23
N ILE A 376 -11.05 -9.10 11.74
CA ILE A 376 -10.13 -10.08 12.31
C ILE A 376 -10.74 -10.73 13.57
N LYS A 377 -11.32 -9.94 14.48
CA LYS A 377 -12.00 -10.46 15.68
C LYS A 377 -13.13 -11.42 15.33
N LEU A 378 -14.02 -11.01 14.43
CA LEU A 378 -15.12 -11.85 13.93
C LEU A 378 -14.61 -13.15 13.30
N PHE A 379 -13.49 -13.09 12.58
CA PHE A 379 -12.87 -14.26 11.98
C PHE A 379 -12.27 -15.20 13.02
N ILE A 380 -11.60 -14.68 14.06
CA ILE A 380 -11.07 -15.47 15.18
C ILE A 380 -12.20 -16.16 15.95
N GLU A 381 -13.29 -15.45 16.24
CA GLU A 381 -14.48 -16.04 16.89
C GLU A 381 -15.06 -17.20 16.08
N LYS A 382 -15.15 -17.04 14.76
CA LYS A 382 -15.61 -18.08 13.84
C LYS A 382 -14.70 -19.32 13.83
N LEU A 383 -13.40 -19.14 14.07
CA LEU A 383 -12.44 -20.25 14.15
C LEU A 383 -12.53 -20.99 15.49
N ASN A 384 -12.80 -20.29 16.58
CA ASN A 384 -12.94 -20.89 17.91
C ASN A 384 -14.27 -21.64 18.10
N ASN A 385 -15.31 -21.27 17.35
CA ASN A 385 -16.64 -21.90 17.41
C ASN A 385 -16.79 -23.16 16.53
N LYS A 386 -15.69 -23.71 16.00
CA LYS A 386 -15.64 -24.91 15.14
C LYS A 386 -14.63 -25.89 15.68
#